data_AF-A0A937UNT3-F1
#
_entry.id   AF-A0A937UNT3-F1
#
_cell.length_a   1.000
_cell.length_b   1.000
_cell.length_c   1.000
_cell.angle_alpha   90.00
_cell.angle_beta   90.00
_cell.angle_gamma   90.00
#
_symmetry.space_group_name_H-M   'P 1'
#
loop_
_entity.id
_entity.type
_entity.pdbx_description
1 polymer ?
#
loop_
_entity_poly.entity_id
_entity_poly.type
_entity_poly.pdbx_seq_one_letter_code
_entity_poly.pdbx_strand_id
1 'polypeptide(L)'
;MNRRAPLALLLVLAAATAHARGLASHTLDRVASACVLVQVSQGGKGASGSGFFISRNQVVTNEHVVRPAIDGEADITLVIGGGTKTPKVVPASLVAVDKELDLALLRADYSSRASLSFESESRLRVTDPVWVVGFPFGAQPGLEPTVTAGTISSLRKGDGDGLRQVQLDAAVNRGNSGGPVINALGKVIGVTRAVVNPEVGSGMALAIPCGATSAFVEQGKKKRQRKAILRVRGKVRQPGVRIVRCEKTEEAWGTAARFTVRGSRDAGEADPLGVEFTDRRREVVHRGTLDISGLDARQEKVFIIRLKGVDFADVAGCEIED
;
A
#
# COMPACT_ATOMS: atom_id res chain seq x y z
N MET A 1 -80.88 21.75 15.27
CA MET A 1 -79.92 21.93 16.40
C MET A 1 -78.80 20.92 16.26
N ASN A 2 -77.59 21.44 16.03
CA ASN A 2 -76.32 20.73 15.89
C ASN A 2 -76.02 19.77 17.04
N ARG A 3 -75.61 18.52 16.76
CA ARG A 3 -74.60 17.82 17.55
C ARG A 3 -73.65 17.03 16.63
N ARG A 4 -72.36 17.29 16.86
CA ARG A 4 -71.21 17.02 16.01
C ARG A 4 -70.78 15.56 16.11
N ALA A 5 -70.42 14.93 14.98
CA ALA A 5 -69.58 13.74 14.98
C ALA A 5 -68.14 14.14 15.35
N PRO A 6 -67.37 13.32 16.10
CA PRO A 6 -65.97 13.62 16.33
C PRO A 6 -65.19 13.26 15.07
N LEU A 7 -64.57 14.28 14.46
CA LEU A 7 -63.58 14.10 13.41
C LEU A 7 -62.36 13.45 14.05
N ALA A 8 -62.12 12.16 13.79
CA ALA A 8 -60.88 11.51 14.14
C ALA A 8 -59.76 12.12 13.30
N LEU A 9 -59.04 13.09 13.86
CA LEU A 9 -57.84 13.65 13.28
C LEU A 9 -56.74 12.58 13.38
N LEU A 10 -56.60 11.77 12.33
CA LEU A 10 -55.48 10.85 12.19
C LEU A 10 -54.21 11.69 11.93
N LEU A 11 -53.51 12.04 13.01
CA LEU A 11 -52.23 12.73 12.92
C LEU A 11 -51.20 11.70 12.43
N VAL A 12 -51.02 11.61 11.11
CA VAL A 12 -49.88 10.89 10.54
C VAL A 12 -48.65 11.70 10.93
N LEU A 13 -48.03 11.32 12.04
CA LEU A 13 -46.69 11.76 12.39
C LEU A 13 -45.75 11.12 11.37
N ALA A 14 -45.60 11.77 10.21
CA ALA A 14 -44.48 11.49 9.34
C ALA A 14 -43.24 11.90 10.13
N ALA A 15 -42.68 10.94 10.88
CA ALA A 15 -41.32 11.04 11.36
C ALA A 15 -40.45 11.11 10.10
N ALA A 16 -40.19 12.33 9.62
CA ALA A 16 -39.06 12.60 8.78
C ALA A 16 -37.84 12.24 9.63
N THR A 17 -37.47 10.97 9.61
CA THR A 17 -36.18 10.53 10.12
C THR A 17 -35.17 11.21 9.23
N ALA A 18 -34.67 12.35 9.70
CA ALA A 18 -33.39 12.85 9.26
C ALA A 18 -32.45 11.66 9.34
N HIS A 19 -32.10 11.08 8.19
CA HIS A 19 -31.21 9.94 8.13
C HIS A 19 -29.91 10.39 8.80
N ALA A 20 -29.67 9.90 10.01
CA ALA A 20 -28.40 10.09 10.66
C ALA A 20 -27.33 9.57 9.69
N ARG A 21 -26.40 10.47 9.32
CA ARG A 21 -25.26 10.24 8.43
C ARG A 21 -24.26 9.25 9.06
N GLY A 22 -24.71 8.04 9.36
CA GLY A 22 -23.91 7.01 10.01
C GLY A 22 -23.29 6.06 8.99
N LEU A 23 -22.00 5.78 9.13
CA LEU A 23 -21.38 4.63 8.51
C LEU A 23 -21.62 3.42 9.41
N ALA A 24 -22.04 2.29 8.85
CA ALA A 24 -22.25 1.09 9.64
C ALA A 24 -20.95 0.65 10.33
N SER A 25 -20.99 0.31 11.62
CA SER A 25 -19.81 -0.01 12.44
C SER A 25 -18.92 -1.08 11.81
N HIS A 26 -19.51 -2.19 11.37
CA HIS A 26 -18.78 -3.27 10.69
C HIS A 26 -18.05 -2.81 9.42
N THR A 27 -18.60 -1.80 8.72
CA THR A 27 -17.95 -1.22 7.53
C THR A 27 -16.81 -0.33 7.95
N LEU A 28 -16.98 0.47 9.00
CA LEU A 28 -15.90 1.27 9.56
C LEU A 28 -14.76 0.38 10.07
N ASP A 29 -15.03 -0.67 10.83
CA ASP A 29 -14.01 -1.58 11.38
C ASP A 29 -13.17 -2.22 10.28
N ARG A 30 -13.83 -2.67 9.21
CA ARG A 30 -13.19 -3.23 8.02
C ARG A 30 -12.31 -2.19 7.32
N VAL A 31 -12.78 -0.95 7.22
CA VAL A 31 -12.03 0.15 6.58
C VAL A 31 -10.83 0.55 7.43
N ALA A 32 -11.02 0.74 8.73
CA ALA A 32 -9.97 1.03 9.69
C ALA A 32 -8.89 -0.06 9.69
N SER A 33 -9.29 -1.34 9.63
CA SER A 33 -8.36 -2.47 9.54
C SER A 33 -7.51 -2.48 8.27
N ALA A 34 -7.98 -1.86 7.20
CA ALA A 34 -7.23 -1.71 5.95
C ALA A 34 -6.37 -0.43 5.91
N CYS A 35 -6.59 0.53 6.81
CA CYS A 35 -5.84 1.77 6.87
C CYS A 35 -4.53 1.61 7.66
N VAL A 36 -3.50 2.32 7.23
CA VAL A 36 -2.17 2.32 7.86
C VAL A 36 -1.63 3.73 8.00
N LEU A 37 -0.84 3.96 9.04
CA LEU A 37 0.02 5.14 9.08
C LEU A 37 1.26 4.85 8.23
N VAL A 38 1.57 5.74 7.30
CA VAL A 38 2.81 5.71 6.53
C VAL A 38 3.81 6.64 7.22
N GLN A 39 4.98 6.12 7.54
CA GLN A 39 6.08 6.88 8.12
C GLN A 39 7.31 6.78 7.22
N VAL A 40 8.01 7.89 7.10
CA VAL A 40 9.27 7.99 6.37
C VAL A 40 10.29 8.60 7.31
N SER A 41 11.38 7.90 7.58
CA SER A 41 12.42 8.35 8.52
C SER A 41 13.76 8.57 7.83
N GLN A 42 14.35 9.75 8.03
CA GLN A 42 15.72 10.10 7.62
C GLN A 42 16.42 10.81 8.79
N GLY A 43 17.41 10.16 9.41
CA GLY A 43 18.28 10.80 10.41
C GLY A 43 17.56 11.48 11.60
N GLY A 44 16.44 10.94 12.07
CA GLY A 44 15.67 11.49 13.20
C GLY A 44 14.60 12.53 12.84
N LYS A 45 14.50 12.94 11.56
CA LYS A 45 13.36 13.71 11.02
C LYS A 45 12.49 12.77 10.18
N GLY A 46 11.18 12.98 10.20
CA GLY A 46 10.28 12.11 9.44
C GLY A 46 9.05 12.81 8.89
N ALA A 47 8.60 12.33 7.73
CA ALA A 47 7.29 12.63 7.18
C ALA A 47 6.31 11.54 7.59
N SER A 48 5.04 11.90 7.75
CA SER A 48 3.99 10.91 7.97
C SER A 48 2.72 11.30 7.25
N GLY A 49 1.94 10.28 6.91
CA GLY A 49 0.65 10.40 6.28
C GLY A 49 -0.13 9.11 6.44
N SER A 50 -1.23 9.00 5.72
CA SER A 50 -2.08 7.82 5.72
C SER A 50 -1.85 6.99 4.46
N GLY A 51 -2.22 5.72 4.53
CA GLY A 51 -2.33 4.84 3.39
C GLY A 51 -3.38 3.78 3.65
N PHE A 52 -3.69 2.98 2.65
CA PHE A 52 -4.61 1.85 2.81
C PHE A 52 -4.26 0.69 1.91
N PHE A 53 -4.49 -0.52 2.41
CA PHE A 53 -4.32 -1.76 1.66
C PHE A 53 -5.37 -1.85 0.55
N ILE A 54 -4.90 -2.09 -0.68
CA ILE A 54 -5.74 -2.43 -1.85
C ILE A 54 -5.66 -3.92 -2.22
N SER A 55 -4.75 -4.65 -1.59
CA SER A 55 -4.56 -6.09 -1.67
C SER A 55 -3.81 -6.56 -0.41
N ARG A 56 -3.35 -7.82 -0.37
CA ARG A 56 -2.68 -8.37 0.81
C ARG A 56 -1.45 -7.56 1.25
N ASN A 57 -0.64 -7.08 0.31
CA ASN A 57 0.63 -6.40 0.64
C ASN A 57 0.80 -5.05 -0.05
N GLN A 58 -0.16 -4.61 -0.88
CA GLN A 58 -0.05 -3.34 -1.61
C GLN A 58 -0.83 -2.24 -0.89
N VAL A 59 -0.16 -1.11 -0.68
CA VAL A 59 -0.70 0.07 -0.01
C VAL A 59 -0.65 1.25 -0.96
N VAL A 60 -1.76 1.98 -1.09
CA VAL A 60 -1.80 3.28 -1.78
C VAL A 60 -1.60 4.38 -0.75
N THR A 61 -0.81 5.39 -1.12
CA THR A 61 -0.62 6.65 -0.37
C THR A 61 -0.30 7.79 -1.36
N ASN A 62 0.00 8.98 -0.85
CA ASN A 62 0.46 10.09 -1.70
C ASN A 62 1.96 10.03 -1.98
N GLU A 63 2.37 10.56 -3.14
CA GLU A 63 3.78 10.74 -3.48
C GLU A 63 4.49 11.63 -2.47
N HIS A 64 3.89 12.77 -2.10
CA HIS A 64 4.55 13.74 -1.22
C HIS A 64 4.79 13.19 0.19
N VAL A 65 4.01 12.19 0.63
CA VAL A 65 4.20 11.51 1.92
C VAL A 65 5.49 10.70 1.88
N VAL A 66 5.81 10.08 0.74
CA VAL A 66 6.96 9.20 0.56
C VAL A 66 8.14 9.83 -0.16
N ARG A 67 8.03 11.10 -0.57
CA ARG A 67 9.07 11.82 -1.32
C ARG A 67 10.48 11.73 -0.73
N PRO A 68 10.71 11.85 0.58
CA PRO A 68 12.06 11.72 1.12
C PRO A 68 12.70 10.34 0.85
N ALA A 69 11.90 9.28 0.72
CA ALA A 69 12.39 7.95 0.37
C ALA A 69 12.65 7.78 -1.14
N ILE A 70 12.02 8.61 -1.98
CA ILE A 70 12.26 8.60 -3.44
C ILE A 70 13.64 9.20 -3.76
N ASP A 71 14.03 10.24 -3.03
CA ASP A 71 15.26 11.00 -3.28
C ASP A 71 16.51 10.34 -2.65
N GLY A 72 16.36 9.20 -1.96
CA GLY A 72 17.45 8.21 -1.81
C GLY A 72 17.99 7.93 -0.40
N GLU A 73 17.40 8.44 0.68
CA GLU A 73 18.01 8.34 2.02
C GLU A 73 17.03 8.05 3.17
N ALA A 74 15.80 7.64 2.87
CA ALA A 74 14.78 7.40 3.91
C ALA A 74 14.13 6.02 3.81
N ASP A 75 13.94 5.39 4.97
CA ASP A 75 13.19 4.14 5.09
C ASP A 75 11.69 4.43 5.19
N ILE A 76 10.87 3.61 4.52
CA ILE A 76 9.42 3.64 4.62
C ILE A 76 8.99 2.53 5.59
N THR A 77 8.23 2.91 6.63
CA THR A 77 7.58 1.97 7.53
C THR A 77 6.07 2.21 7.56
N LEU A 78 5.32 1.15 7.82
CA LEU A 78 3.87 1.18 7.96
C LEU A 78 3.50 0.77 9.37
N VAL A 79 2.65 1.55 10.03
CA VAL A 79 2.05 1.17 11.31
C VAL A 79 0.68 0.59 11.04
N ILE A 80 0.56 -0.72 11.24
CA ILE A 80 -0.66 -1.50 11.01
C ILE A 80 -1.37 -1.71 12.35
N GLY A 81 -2.69 -1.58 12.34
CA GLY A 81 -3.49 -1.69 13.56
C GLY A 81 -3.29 -0.50 14.49
N GLY A 82 -3.08 0.70 13.94
CA GLY A 82 -3.19 1.94 14.73
C GLY A 82 -4.55 1.97 15.45
N GLY A 83 -4.54 2.22 16.75
CA GLY A 83 -5.73 2.14 17.62
C GLY A 83 -5.86 0.84 18.39
N THR A 84 -5.19 -0.23 17.94
CA THR A 84 -5.11 -1.47 18.73
C THR A 84 -4.10 -1.31 19.87
N LYS A 85 -4.20 -2.19 20.87
CA LYS A 85 -3.23 -2.25 21.97
C LYS A 85 -1.82 -2.66 21.49
N THR A 86 -1.71 -3.23 20.29
CA THR A 86 -0.47 -3.82 19.76
C THR A 86 -0.26 -3.46 18.27
N PRO A 87 0.01 -2.17 17.97
CA PRO A 87 0.33 -1.78 16.60
C PRO A 87 1.60 -2.48 16.12
N LYS A 88 1.63 -2.87 14.85
CA LYS A 88 2.79 -3.49 14.21
C LYS A 88 3.46 -2.50 13.27
N VAL A 89 4.75 -2.27 13.47
CA VAL A 89 5.57 -1.50 12.53
C VAL A 89 6.22 -2.48 11.56
N VAL A 90 5.99 -2.30 10.26
CA VAL A 90 6.55 -3.16 9.21
C VAL A 90 7.26 -2.31 8.15
N PRO A 91 8.38 -2.78 7.57
CA PRO A 91 9.02 -2.08 6.48
C PRO A 91 8.16 -2.13 5.21
N ALA A 92 8.29 -1.13 4.35
CA ALA A 92 7.68 -1.11 3.03
C ALA A 92 8.66 -0.64 1.95
N SER A 93 8.39 -1.04 0.71
CA SER A 93 9.18 -0.69 -0.46
C SER A 93 8.31 0.05 -1.48
N LEU A 94 8.92 0.96 -2.23
CA LEU A 94 8.25 1.71 -3.28
C LEU A 94 8.05 0.83 -4.53
N VAL A 95 6.83 0.75 -5.04
CA VAL A 95 6.47 -0.03 -6.24
C VAL A 95 6.32 0.87 -7.46
N ALA A 96 5.61 1.97 -7.31
CA ALA A 96 5.37 2.94 -8.37
C ALA A 96 5.11 4.33 -7.75
N VAL A 97 5.42 5.37 -8.53
CA VAL A 97 5.16 6.76 -8.18
C VAL A 97 4.63 7.50 -9.40
N ASP A 98 3.69 8.39 -9.15
CA ASP A 98 3.24 9.41 -10.08
C ASP A 98 3.25 10.77 -9.38
N LYS A 99 4.21 11.62 -9.77
CA LYS A 99 4.40 12.96 -9.20
C LYS A 99 3.28 13.92 -9.60
N GLU A 100 2.68 13.74 -10.78
CA GLU A 100 1.64 14.63 -11.29
C GLU A 100 0.31 14.36 -10.57
N LEU A 101 -0.02 13.08 -10.40
CA LEU A 101 -1.21 12.65 -9.66
C LEU A 101 -1.03 12.73 -8.15
N ASP A 102 0.19 12.87 -7.64
CA ASP A 102 0.53 12.79 -6.22
C ASP A 102 0.17 11.43 -5.60
N LEU A 103 0.52 10.34 -6.30
CA LEU A 103 0.26 8.96 -5.88
C LEU A 103 1.55 8.16 -5.74
N ALA A 104 1.58 7.29 -4.72
CA ALA A 104 2.57 6.26 -4.57
C ALA A 104 1.91 4.91 -4.27
N LEU A 105 2.43 3.86 -4.90
CA LEU A 105 2.11 2.48 -4.59
C LEU A 105 3.27 1.90 -3.80
N LEU A 106 2.97 1.42 -2.59
CA LEU A 106 3.91 0.77 -1.70
C LEU A 106 3.63 -0.72 -1.62
N ARG A 107 4.65 -1.46 -1.22
CA ARG A 107 4.53 -2.86 -0.84
C ARG A 107 5.05 -3.08 0.56
N ALA A 108 4.15 -3.49 1.43
CA ALA A 108 4.41 -3.84 2.81
C ALA A 108 5.11 -5.19 2.92
N ASP A 109 6.03 -5.31 3.88
CA ASP A 109 6.51 -6.58 4.41
C ASP A 109 5.48 -7.18 5.39
N TYR A 110 4.25 -7.33 4.90
CA TYR A 110 3.10 -7.77 5.67
C TYR A 110 2.00 -8.25 4.74
N SER A 111 1.23 -9.24 5.21
CA SER A 111 0.06 -9.78 4.53
C SER A 111 -1.21 -9.43 5.30
N SER A 112 -1.88 -8.37 4.87
CA SER A 112 -3.15 -7.90 5.40
C SER A 112 -4.29 -8.83 5.03
N ARG A 113 -5.21 -9.02 6.00
CA ARG A 113 -6.50 -9.67 5.79
C ARG A 113 -7.59 -8.69 5.35
N ALA A 114 -7.35 -7.40 5.50
CA ALA A 114 -8.26 -6.33 5.12
C ALA A 114 -7.70 -5.54 3.94
N SER A 115 -8.54 -5.29 2.94
CA SER A 115 -8.20 -4.44 1.80
C SER A 115 -9.45 -3.74 1.29
N LEU A 116 -9.25 -2.60 0.66
CA LEU A 116 -10.31 -1.79 0.08
C LEU A 116 -10.35 -1.97 -1.43
N SER A 117 -11.55 -1.81 -1.98
CA SER A 117 -11.79 -1.84 -3.42
C SER A 117 -12.30 -0.48 -3.87
N PHE A 118 -11.92 -0.11 -5.09
CA PHE A 118 -12.34 1.14 -5.70
C PHE A 118 -13.81 1.07 -6.16
N GLU A 119 -14.49 2.21 -6.06
CA GLU A 119 -15.79 2.45 -6.70
C GLU A 119 -15.60 2.79 -8.19
N SER A 120 -16.66 2.69 -8.98
CA SER A 120 -16.67 3.22 -10.35
C SER A 120 -16.85 4.74 -10.35
N GLU A 121 -16.03 5.46 -11.11
CA GLU A 121 -16.19 6.91 -11.27
C GLU A 121 -17.58 7.29 -11.82
N SER A 122 -18.17 6.43 -12.65
CA SER A 122 -19.52 6.64 -13.22
C SER A 122 -20.64 6.65 -12.17
N ARG A 123 -20.36 6.22 -10.93
CA ARG A 123 -21.30 6.17 -9.82
C ARG A 123 -21.19 7.37 -8.87
N LEU A 124 -20.15 8.20 -9.00
CA LEU A 124 -19.95 9.39 -8.18
C LEU A 124 -21.03 10.43 -8.50
N ARG A 125 -21.68 10.99 -7.47
CA ARG A 125 -22.60 12.12 -7.61
C ARG A 125 -22.26 13.22 -6.59
N VAL A 126 -22.42 14.48 -7.01
CA VAL A 126 -22.40 15.60 -6.06
C VAL A 126 -23.50 15.37 -5.02
N THR A 127 -23.22 15.73 -3.76
CA THR A 127 -24.02 15.46 -2.55
C THR A 127 -23.97 14.03 -2.00
N ASP A 128 -23.29 13.09 -2.67
CA ASP A 128 -23.11 11.74 -2.11
C ASP A 128 -22.37 11.82 -0.76
N PRO A 129 -22.82 11.10 0.28
CA PRO A 129 -22.15 11.07 1.56
C PRO A 129 -20.82 10.33 1.45
N VAL A 130 -19.79 10.89 2.09
CA VAL A 130 -18.46 10.32 2.12
C VAL A 130 -17.86 10.34 3.52
N TRP A 131 -16.88 9.48 3.73
CA TRP A 131 -16.05 9.45 4.94
C TRP A 131 -14.58 9.45 4.54
N VAL A 132 -13.80 10.32 5.17
CA VAL A 132 -12.34 10.36 5.03
C VAL A 132 -11.75 9.65 6.25
N VAL A 133 -10.84 8.71 6.00
CA VAL A 133 -10.18 7.93 7.06
C VAL A 133 -8.68 8.17 7.03
N GLY A 134 -8.07 8.46 8.18
CA GLY A 134 -6.64 8.72 8.24
C GLY A 134 -6.07 8.90 9.65
N PHE A 135 -4.81 9.30 9.73
CA PHE A 135 -4.03 9.43 10.97
C PHE A 135 -3.47 10.85 11.13
N PRO A 136 -4.32 11.87 11.38
CA PRO A 136 -3.89 13.27 11.45
C PRO A 136 -2.87 13.57 12.55
N PHE A 137 -2.79 12.74 13.60
CA PHE A 137 -1.90 12.92 14.75
C PHE A 137 -0.85 11.80 14.90
N GLY A 138 -0.65 10.99 13.85
CA GLY A 138 0.26 9.84 13.91
C GLY A 138 -0.30 8.64 14.68
N ALA A 139 0.55 7.66 14.98
CA ALA A 139 0.20 6.47 15.74
C ALA A 139 0.69 6.63 17.18
N GLN A 140 -0.20 7.08 18.07
CA GLN A 140 -0.02 6.90 19.50
C GLN A 140 -0.65 5.57 19.94
N PRO A 141 -0.16 4.91 21.01
CA PRO A 141 -0.79 3.72 21.54
C PRO A 141 -2.29 3.96 21.81
N GLY A 142 -3.16 3.13 21.22
CA GLY A 142 -4.61 3.27 21.36
C GLY A 142 -5.29 4.35 20.49
N LEU A 143 -4.57 5.02 19.59
CA LEU A 143 -5.16 6.03 18.70
C LEU A 143 -5.73 5.39 17.42
N GLU A 144 -7.05 5.21 17.37
CA GLU A 144 -7.80 4.76 16.19
C GLU A 144 -7.66 5.75 15.02
N PRO A 145 -7.83 5.31 13.76
CA PRO A 145 -7.88 6.24 12.64
C PRO A 145 -9.01 7.24 12.85
N THR A 146 -8.74 8.51 12.57
CA THR A 146 -9.76 9.55 12.54
C THR A 146 -10.68 9.34 11.35
N VAL A 147 -11.97 9.50 11.57
CA VAL A 147 -13.00 9.44 10.54
C VAL A 147 -13.71 10.78 10.50
N THR A 148 -13.71 11.44 9.35
CA THR A 148 -14.48 12.67 9.13
C THR A 148 -15.52 12.45 8.05
N ALA A 149 -16.77 12.81 8.35
CA ALA A 149 -17.87 12.71 7.42
C ALA A 149 -18.02 14.00 6.61
N GLY A 150 -18.49 13.87 5.37
CA GLY A 150 -18.83 14.98 4.49
C GLY A 150 -19.64 14.50 3.30
N THR A 151 -19.61 15.27 2.23
CA THR A 151 -20.23 15.00 0.95
C THR A 151 -19.31 15.37 -0.20
N ILE A 152 -19.58 14.84 -1.38
CA ILE A 152 -18.96 15.31 -2.62
C ILE A 152 -19.53 16.70 -2.95
N SER A 153 -18.74 17.76 -2.80
CA SER A 153 -19.16 19.12 -3.12
C SER A 153 -19.02 19.44 -4.61
N SER A 154 -18.05 18.85 -5.30
CA SER A 154 -17.84 19.04 -6.73
C SER A 154 -17.03 17.91 -7.36
N LEU A 155 -17.31 17.61 -8.63
CA LEU A 155 -16.56 16.68 -9.47
C LEU A 155 -15.93 17.48 -10.62
N ARG A 156 -14.61 17.72 -10.54
CA ARG A 156 -13.89 18.56 -11.50
C ARG A 156 -13.22 17.71 -12.56
N LYS A 157 -13.62 17.89 -13.83
CA LYS A 157 -12.99 17.26 -14.98
C LYS A 157 -11.71 17.99 -15.39
N GLY A 158 -10.75 17.26 -15.97
CA GLY A 158 -9.51 17.82 -16.50
C GLY A 158 -9.65 18.22 -17.98
N ASP A 159 -8.50 18.43 -18.63
CA ASP A 159 -8.44 18.57 -20.09
C ASP A 159 -8.71 17.19 -20.72
N GLY A 160 -9.96 16.96 -21.12
CA GLY A 160 -10.51 15.68 -21.59
C GLY A 160 -11.75 15.21 -20.81
N ASP A 161 -12.22 13.99 -21.05
CA ASP A 161 -13.42 13.44 -20.40
C ASP A 161 -13.18 12.85 -18.99
N GLY A 162 -11.91 12.77 -18.56
CA GLY A 162 -11.53 12.17 -17.28
C GLY A 162 -11.78 13.06 -16.06
N LEU A 163 -12.20 12.43 -14.95
CA LEU A 163 -12.31 13.11 -13.66
C LEU A 163 -10.90 13.40 -13.12
N ARG A 164 -10.62 14.66 -12.80
CA ARG A 164 -9.30 15.10 -12.31
C ARG A 164 -9.25 15.24 -10.80
N GLN A 165 -10.36 15.62 -10.19
CA GLN A 165 -10.41 15.93 -8.78
C GLN A 165 -11.82 15.79 -8.21
N VAL A 166 -11.90 15.19 -7.02
CA VAL A 166 -13.10 15.18 -6.18
C VAL A 166 -12.92 16.23 -5.09
N GLN A 167 -13.86 17.16 -4.99
CA GLN A 167 -13.90 18.16 -3.93
C GLN A 167 -14.91 17.73 -2.87
N LEU A 168 -14.54 17.88 -1.60
CA LEU A 168 -15.31 17.45 -0.44
C LEU A 168 -15.47 18.61 0.55
N ASP A 169 -16.54 18.57 1.34
CA ASP A 169 -16.78 19.45 2.50
C ASP A 169 -16.40 18.76 3.84
N ALA A 170 -15.69 17.63 3.77
CA ALA A 170 -15.18 16.92 4.93
C ALA A 170 -13.99 17.65 5.55
N ALA A 171 -13.92 17.67 6.88
CA ALA A 171 -12.76 18.20 7.59
C ALA A 171 -11.53 17.32 7.33
N VAL A 172 -10.51 17.87 6.66
CA VAL A 172 -9.26 17.19 6.33
C VAL A 172 -8.08 18.03 6.78
N ASN A 173 -7.28 17.46 7.66
CA ASN A 173 -6.03 18.05 8.16
C ASN A 173 -4.80 17.27 7.67
N ARG A 174 -3.60 17.82 7.93
CA ARG A 174 -2.33 17.08 7.77
C ARG A 174 -2.43 15.71 8.44
N GLY A 175 -1.83 14.71 7.83
CA GLY A 175 -1.86 13.31 8.25
C GLY A 175 -3.02 12.49 7.67
N ASN A 176 -4.09 13.11 7.14
CA ASN A 176 -5.07 12.39 6.29
C ASN A 176 -4.59 12.16 4.86
N SER A 177 -3.58 12.92 4.38
CA SER A 177 -2.97 12.74 3.05
C SER A 177 -2.62 11.27 2.81
N GLY A 178 -3.12 10.72 1.71
CA GLY A 178 -2.92 9.33 1.29
C GLY A 178 -3.95 8.36 1.85
N GLY A 179 -4.80 8.80 2.78
CA GLY A 179 -5.90 8.01 3.34
C GLY A 179 -7.10 7.91 2.38
N PRO A 180 -7.93 6.87 2.51
CA PRO A 180 -9.04 6.66 1.60
C PRO A 180 -10.20 7.63 1.90
N VAL A 181 -10.84 8.08 0.83
CA VAL A 181 -12.20 8.63 0.86
C VAL A 181 -13.14 7.52 0.44
N ILE A 182 -14.14 7.21 1.25
CA ILE A 182 -15.06 6.09 1.01
C ILE A 182 -16.52 6.54 0.93
N ASN A 183 -17.32 5.76 0.20
CA ASN A 183 -18.78 5.84 0.25
C ASN A 183 -19.35 4.98 1.39
N ALA A 184 -20.68 4.97 1.53
CA ALA A 184 -21.39 4.23 2.58
C ALA A 184 -21.19 2.70 2.53
N LEU A 185 -20.71 2.15 1.40
CA LEU A 185 -20.40 0.72 1.23
C LEU A 185 -18.95 0.37 1.65
N GLY A 186 -18.15 1.38 1.99
CA GLY A 186 -16.71 1.23 2.23
C GLY A 186 -15.89 1.09 0.95
N LYS A 187 -16.44 1.49 -0.21
CA LYS A 187 -15.70 1.53 -1.49
C LYS A 187 -14.96 2.85 -1.60
N VAL A 188 -13.72 2.79 -2.10
CA VAL A 188 -12.85 3.96 -2.23
C VAL A 188 -13.29 4.78 -3.44
N ILE A 189 -13.68 6.03 -3.19
CA ILE A 189 -14.07 7.01 -4.21
C ILE A 189 -12.94 7.98 -4.54
N GLY A 190 -11.92 8.06 -3.67
CA GLY A 190 -10.69 8.79 -3.94
C GLY A 190 -9.62 8.64 -2.87
N VAL A 191 -8.45 9.22 -3.11
CA VAL A 191 -7.33 9.29 -2.17
C VAL A 191 -7.18 10.73 -1.70
N THR A 192 -7.24 10.94 -0.39
CA THR A 192 -7.20 12.27 0.22
C THR A 192 -5.89 12.97 -0.10
N ARG A 193 -5.95 14.22 -0.54
CA ARG A 193 -4.80 15.12 -0.72
C ARG A 193 -5.03 16.32 0.20
N ALA A 194 -4.40 16.32 1.38
CA ALA A 194 -4.67 17.37 2.36
C ALA A 194 -4.32 18.75 1.77
N VAL A 195 -5.25 19.69 1.90
CA VAL A 195 -5.03 21.08 1.50
C VAL A 195 -4.16 21.74 2.55
N VAL A 196 -3.04 22.31 2.13
CA VAL A 196 -2.19 23.17 2.96
C VAL A 196 -2.28 24.58 2.39
N ASN A 197 -3.41 25.25 2.61
CA ASN A 197 -3.40 26.70 2.60
C ASN A 197 -4.52 27.28 3.48
N PRO A 198 -4.22 27.92 4.62
CA PRO A 198 -5.21 28.61 5.45
C PRO A 198 -5.97 29.72 4.71
N GLU A 199 -5.41 30.24 3.61
CA GLU A 199 -6.02 31.32 2.81
C GLU A 199 -7.08 30.82 1.82
N VAL A 200 -7.07 29.52 1.48
CA VAL A 200 -8.02 28.92 0.54
C VAL A 200 -9.14 28.25 1.32
N GLY A 201 -10.03 29.06 1.89
CA GLY A 201 -11.34 28.65 2.41
C GLY A 201 -11.36 27.46 3.37
N SER A 202 -11.48 27.75 4.67
CA SER A 202 -11.76 26.76 5.72
C SER A 202 -12.92 25.83 5.34
N GLY A 203 -12.63 24.54 5.10
CA GLY A 203 -13.66 23.50 4.88
C GLY A 203 -13.72 22.85 3.50
N MET A 204 -12.76 23.11 2.59
CA MET A 204 -12.65 22.38 1.32
C MET A 204 -11.50 21.39 1.34
N ALA A 205 -11.80 20.11 1.09
CA ALA A 205 -10.81 19.07 0.92
C ALA A 205 -10.80 18.56 -0.52
N LEU A 206 -9.64 18.07 -0.96
CA LEU A 206 -9.44 17.56 -2.30
C LEU A 206 -9.02 16.08 -2.24
N ALA A 207 -9.51 15.30 -3.19
CA ALA A 207 -9.14 13.91 -3.36
C ALA A 207 -8.83 13.57 -4.81
N ILE A 208 -7.85 12.68 -4.98
CA ILE A 208 -7.47 12.09 -6.26
C ILE A 208 -8.53 11.03 -6.60
N PRO A 209 -9.19 11.08 -7.76
CA PRO A 209 -10.29 10.18 -8.11
C PRO A 209 -9.91 8.68 -8.10
N CYS A 210 -10.89 7.82 -7.80
CA CYS A 210 -10.69 6.38 -7.75
C CYS A 210 -10.30 5.75 -9.10
N GLY A 211 -10.78 6.28 -10.24
CA GLY A 211 -10.41 5.76 -11.56
C GLY A 211 -8.99 6.14 -11.94
N ALA A 212 -8.58 7.40 -11.70
CA ALA A 212 -7.18 7.81 -11.83
C ALA A 212 -6.24 6.95 -10.95
N THR A 213 -6.64 6.72 -9.71
CA THR A 213 -5.89 5.87 -8.76
C THR A 213 -5.82 4.42 -9.24
N SER A 214 -6.94 3.85 -9.70
CA SER A 214 -6.98 2.48 -10.20
C SER A 214 -6.12 2.31 -11.46
N ALA A 215 -6.15 3.29 -12.38
CA ALA A 215 -5.32 3.27 -13.58
C ALA A 215 -3.81 3.33 -13.23
N PHE A 216 -3.44 4.18 -12.28
CA PHE A 216 -2.08 4.25 -11.73
C PHE A 216 -1.63 2.92 -11.14
N VAL A 217 -2.44 2.30 -10.29
CA VAL A 217 -2.16 0.99 -9.68
C VAL A 217 -1.94 -0.09 -10.75
N GLU A 218 -2.83 -0.17 -11.73
CA GLU A 218 -2.73 -1.16 -12.80
C GLU A 218 -1.50 -0.92 -13.70
N GLN A 219 -1.16 0.34 -13.97
CA GLN A 219 0.06 0.68 -14.69
C GLN A 219 1.32 0.31 -13.89
N GLY A 220 1.33 0.58 -12.58
CA GLY A 220 2.42 0.22 -11.68
C GLY A 220 2.66 -1.29 -11.64
N LYS A 221 1.58 -2.08 -11.52
CA LYS A 221 1.63 -3.56 -11.61
C LYS A 221 2.19 -4.03 -12.96
N LYS A 222 1.71 -3.47 -14.08
CA LYS A 222 2.18 -3.86 -15.43
C LYS A 222 3.64 -3.49 -15.69
N LYS A 223 4.08 -2.29 -15.29
CA LYS A 223 5.48 -1.85 -15.40
C LYS A 223 6.41 -2.80 -14.63
N ARG A 224 5.94 -3.33 -13.49
CA ARG A 224 6.66 -4.32 -12.69
C ARG A 224 6.66 -5.72 -13.29
N GLN A 225 5.53 -6.22 -13.77
CA GLN A 225 5.43 -7.51 -14.46
C GLN A 225 6.32 -7.57 -15.71
N ARG A 226 6.57 -6.43 -16.35
CA ARG A 226 7.51 -6.31 -17.47
C ARG A 226 8.99 -6.25 -17.05
N LYS A 227 9.29 -6.14 -15.75
CA LYS A 227 10.61 -5.94 -15.16
C LYS A 227 11.21 -7.18 -14.46
N ALA A 228 10.60 -8.37 -14.47
CA ALA A 228 11.21 -9.51 -13.75
C ALA A 228 11.10 -10.87 -14.49
N ILE A 229 12.25 -11.36 -14.96
CA ILE A 229 12.66 -12.76 -14.82
C ILE A 229 13.90 -12.66 -13.94
N LEU A 230 13.94 -13.34 -12.80
CA LEU A 230 15.18 -13.39 -12.02
C LEU A 230 16.09 -14.48 -12.57
N ARG A 231 17.10 -14.07 -13.34
CA ARG A 231 18.23 -14.94 -13.67
C ARG A 231 19.24 -14.85 -12.54
N VAL A 232 19.58 -15.98 -11.95
CA VAL A 232 20.57 -16.04 -10.88
C VAL A 232 21.92 -16.35 -11.52
N ARG A 233 22.78 -15.33 -11.56
CA ARG A 233 24.18 -15.53 -11.92
C ARG A 233 24.93 -15.91 -10.66
N GLY A 234 25.17 -17.19 -10.51
CA GLY A 234 26.23 -17.67 -9.64
C GLY A 234 27.49 -17.71 -10.46
N LYS A 235 28.31 -16.66 -10.42
CA LYS A 235 29.71 -16.81 -10.85
C LYS A 235 30.34 -17.78 -9.86
N VAL A 236 30.34 -19.05 -10.19
CA VAL A 236 31.20 -20.06 -9.58
C VAL A 236 32.62 -19.74 -10.04
N ARG A 237 33.16 -18.62 -9.56
CA ARG A 237 34.55 -18.21 -9.80
C ARG A 237 35.49 -18.74 -8.73
N GLN A 238 34.95 -19.40 -7.71
CA GLN A 238 35.75 -20.14 -6.76
C GLN A 238 35.97 -21.58 -7.27
N PRO A 239 37.22 -22.00 -7.44
CA PRO A 239 37.53 -23.43 -7.49
C PRO A 239 36.92 -24.08 -6.27
N GLY A 240 36.30 -25.24 -6.43
CA GLY A 240 35.87 -26.00 -5.26
C GLY A 240 34.37 -26.05 -4.99
N VAL A 241 33.50 -25.17 -5.50
CA VAL A 241 32.07 -25.16 -5.09
C VAL A 241 31.15 -25.03 -6.29
N ARG A 242 29.93 -25.58 -6.28
CA ARG A 242 28.96 -25.44 -7.38
C ARG A 242 27.53 -25.24 -6.86
N ILE A 243 26.80 -24.28 -7.43
CA ILE A 243 25.34 -24.20 -7.23
C ILE A 243 24.70 -25.27 -8.11
N VAL A 244 24.03 -26.26 -7.51
CA VAL A 244 23.42 -27.39 -8.23
C VAL A 244 21.91 -27.25 -8.39
N ARG A 245 21.27 -26.41 -7.57
CA ARG A 245 19.84 -26.11 -7.67
C ARG A 245 19.56 -24.69 -7.22
N CYS A 246 18.64 -24.02 -7.91
CA CYS A 246 18.11 -22.73 -7.50
C CYS A 246 16.60 -22.72 -7.74
N GLU A 247 15.84 -22.34 -6.72
CA GLU A 247 14.38 -22.29 -6.77
C GLU A 247 13.86 -21.00 -6.17
N LYS A 248 12.81 -20.43 -6.76
CA LYS A 248 12.04 -19.41 -6.06
C LYS A 248 11.21 -20.07 -4.96
N THR A 249 11.13 -19.44 -3.80
CA THR A 249 10.28 -19.85 -2.68
C THR A 249 9.59 -18.63 -2.06
N GLU A 250 8.45 -18.86 -1.44
CA GLU A 250 7.72 -17.83 -0.69
C GLU A 250 7.75 -18.22 0.79
N GLU A 251 8.46 -17.42 1.59
CA GLU A 251 8.57 -17.61 3.03
C GLU A 251 7.59 -16.67 3.76
N ALA A 252 7.39 -16.86 5.06
CA ALA A 252 6.46 -16.01 5.84
C ALA A 252 6.80 -14.51 5.79
N TRP A 253 8.07 -14.18 5.57
CA TRP A 253 8.61 -12.83 5.43
C TRP A 253 8.74 -12.38 3.96
N GLY A 254 8.20 -13.14 3.01
CA GLY A 254 8.11 -12.78 1.59
C GLY A 254 8.98 -13.61 0.66
N THR A 255 9.28 -13.05 -0.52
CA THR A 255 9.93 -13.76 -1.62
C THR A 255 11.39 -14.07 -1.31
N ALA A 256 11.80 -15.30 -1.62
CA ALA A 256 13.15 -15.77 -1.42
C ALA A 256 13.62 -16.65 -2.57
N ALA A 257 14.94 -16.86 -2.63
CA ALA A 257 15.56 -17.86 -3.47
C ALA A 257 16.24 -18.91 -2.58
N ARG A 258 15.93 -20.17 -2.84
CA ARG A 258 16.55 -21.34 -2.19
C ARG A 258 17.64 -21.88 -3.10
N PHE A 259 18.83 -22.06 -2.54
CA PHE A 259 20.01 -22.57 -3.22
C PHE A 259 20.42 -23.90 -2.61
N THR A 260 20.76 -24.87 -3.45
CA THR A 260 21.55 -26.02 -3.05
C THR A 260 22.95 -25.83 -3.60
N VAL A 261 23.92 -25.73 -2.69
CA VAL A 261 25.33 -25.55 -3.02
C VAL A 261 26.06 -26.84 -2.65
N ARG A 262 26.89 -27.32 -3.57
CA ARG A 262 27.67 -28.54 -3.40
C ARG A 262 29.16 -28.24 -3.38
N GLY A 263 29.86 -28.73 -2.36
CA GLY A 263 31.31 -28.74 -2.33
C GLY A 263 31.87 -29.74 -3.35
N SER A 264 32.97 -29.40 -4.00
CA SER A 264 33.76 -30.27 -4.87
C SER A 264 35.08 -30.63 -4.16
N ARG A 265 35.91 -31.49 -4.77
CA ARG A 265 37.10 -32.04 -4.12
C ARG A 265 38.15 -30.99 -3.74
N ASP A 266 38.12 -29.84 -4.40
CA ASP A 266 39.07 -28.73 -4.20
C ASP A 266 38.48 -27.59 -3.35
N ALA A 267 37.37 -27.85 -2.62
CA ALA A 267 36.83 -26.91 -1.65
C ALA A 267 37.78 -26.81 -0.44
N GLY A 268 38.75 -25.91 -0.50
CA GLY A 268 39.51 -25.46 0.67
C GLY A 268 38.65 -24.57 1.60
N GLU A 269 39.27 -23.66 2.34
CA GLU A 269 38.56 -22.52 2.96
C GLU A 269 37.98 -21.63 1.85
N ALA A 270 36.78 -21.94 1.38
CA ALA A 270 36.11 -21.16 0.36
C ALA A 270 35.56 -19.86 0.96
N ASP A 271 35.92 -18.69 0.39
CA ASP A 271 35.33 -17.42 0.80
C ASP A 271 33.80 -17.44 0.59
N PRO A 272 33.03 -16.58 1.27
CA PRO A 272 31.60 -16.47 1.02
C PRO A 272 31.27 -16.23 -0.45
N LEU A 273 30.32 -17.01 -0.99
CA LEU A 273 29.95 -16.96 -2.40
C LEU A 273 28.96 -15.83 -2.65
N GLY A 274 29.38 -14.82 -3.42
CA GLY A 274 28.50 -13.75 -3.88
C GLY A 274 27.54 -14.25 -4.97
N VAL A 275 26.26 -13.87 -4.86
CA VAL A 275 25.23 -14.15 -5.87
C VAL A 275 24.53 -12.86 -6.32
N GLU A 276 24.32 -12.76 -7.63
CA GLU A 276 23.57 -11.65 -8.23
C GLU A 276 22.28 -12.16 -8.87
N PHE A 277 21.20 -11.44 -8.61
CA PHE A 277 19.91 -11.66 -9.23
C PHE A 277 19.69 -10.56 -10.26
N THR A 278 19.42 -10.94 -11.49
CA THR A 278 19.23 -10.00 -12.60
C THR A 278 17.86 -10.15 -13.24
N ASP A 279 17.34 -9.10 -13.87
CA ASP A 279 16.08 -9.15 -14.59
C ASP A 279 16.20 -9.76 -16.02
N ARG A 280 15.11 -9.73 -16.81
CA ARG A 280 15.11 -10.15 -18.23
C ARG A 280 16.16 -9.40 -19.08
N ARG A 281 16.47 -8.16 -18.71
CA ARG A 281 17.38 -7.23 -19.39
C ARG A 281 18.81 -7.31 -18.86
N ARG A 282 19.10 -8.22 -17.93
CA ARG A 282 20.39 -8.40 -17.25
C ARG A 282 20.77 -7.25 -16.32
N GLU A 283 19.81 -6.45 -15.85
CA GLU A 283 20.04 -5.44 -14.81
C GLU A 283 20.01 -6.11 -13.43
N VAL A 284 20.96 -5.75 -12.53
CA VAL A 284 21.03 -6.34 -11.18
C VAL A 284 19.91 -5.79 -10.31
N VAL A 285 19.02 -6.68 -9.86
CA VAL A 285 17.87 -6.35 -8.99
C VAL A 285 18.10 -6.71 -7.53
N HIS A 286 19.01 -7.65 -7.24
CA HIS A 286 19.38 -8.00 -5.87
C HIS A 286 20.78 -8.60 -5.81
N ARG A 287 21.44 -8.47 -4.66
CA ARG A 287 22.73 -9.11 -4.35
C ARG A 287 22.66 -9.79 -2.99
N GLY A 288 23.28 -10.96 -2.89
CA GLY A 288 23.42 -11.67 -1.63
C GLY A 288 24.77 -12.37 -1.53
N THR A 289 25.05 -12.88 -0.35
CA THR A 289 26.27 -13.64 -0.07
C THR A 289 25.87 -14.92 0.64
N LEU A 290 26.45 -16.04 0.23
CA LEU A 290 26.25 -17.35 0.82
C LEU A 290 27.46 -17.71 1.65
N ASP A 291 27.27 -17.89 2.96
CA ASP A 291 28.33 -18.36 3.84
C ASP A 291 28.56 -19.87 3.68
N ILE A 292 29.49 -20.19 2.80
CA ILE A 292 29.89 -21.55 2.45
C ILE A 292 31.10 -22.04 3.25
N SER A 293 31.48 -21.33 4.32
CA SER A 293 32.53 -21.78 5.23
C SER A 293 32.20 -23.18 5.78
N GLY A 294 33.23 -24.04 5.81
CA GLY A 294 33.10 -25.43 6.28
C GLY A 294 32.24 -26.34 5.40
N LEU A 295 32.04 -26.03 4.12
CA LEU A 295 31.36 -26.92 3.18
C LEU A 295 32.33 -27.99 2.65
N ASP A 296 32.17 -29.23 3.12
CA ASP A 296 33.05 -30.33 2.75
C ASP A 296 32.88 -30.79 1.29
N ALA A 297 33.91 -31.46 0.78
CA ALA A 297 33.86 -32.08 -0.54
C ALA A 297 32.68 -33.06 -0.67
N ARG A 298 31.88 -32.87 -1.72
CA ARG A 298 30.64 -33.60 -2.05
C ARG A 298 29.48 -33.37 -1.09
N GLN A 299 29.62 -32.55 -0.04
CA GLN A 299 28.52 -32.16 0.82
C GLN A 299 27.60 -31.17 0.08
N GLU A 300 26.30 -31.29 0.31
CA GLU A 300 25.31 -30.32 -0.15
C GLU A 300 24.78 -29.53 1.05
N LYS A 301 24.71 -28.21 0.92
CA LYS A 301 24.16 -27.29 1.92
C LYS A 301 23.12 -26.40 1.26
N VAL A 302 22.02 -26.21 1.97
CA VAL A 302 20.90 -25.39 1.51
C VAL A 302 21.00 -24.01 2.11
N PHE A 303 20.80 -23.00 1.27
CA PHE A 303 20.77 -21.60 1.66
C PHE A 303 19.49 -20.92 1.18
N ILE A 304 19.04 -19.91 1.92
CA ILE A 304 17.86 -19.12 1.56
C ILE A 304 18.25 -17.65 1.60
N ILE A 305 18.11 -16.96 0.48
CA ILE A 305 18.32 -15.51 0.39
C ILE A 305 16.97 -14.81 0.23
N ARG A 306 16.74 -13.83 1.09
CA ARG A 306 15.58 -12.95 1.01
C ARG A 306 15.72 -11.95 -0.13
N LEU A 307 14.78 -11.97 -1.08
CA LEU A 307 14.74 -11.03 -2.19
C LEU A 307 13.94 -9.79 -1.81
N LYS A 308 14.57 -8.87 -1.06
CA LYS A 308 13.94 -7.59 -0.68
C LYS A 308 13.52 -6.83 -1.95
N GLY A 309 12.30 -6.29 -1.98
CA GLY A 309 11.79 -5.52 -3.13
C GLY A 309 11.28 -6.37 -4.32
N VAL A 310 11.47 -7.70 -4.29
CA VAL A 310 11.01 -8.63 -5.34
C VAL A 310 9.72 -9.34 -4.93
N ASP A 311 8.79 -9.59 -5.86
CA ASP A 311 7.53 -10.34 -5.62
C ASP A 311 7.62 -11.77 -6.09
N PHE A 312 6.94 -12.67 -5.40
CA PHE A 312 6.93 -14.08 -5.76
C PHE A 312 6.19 -14.31 -7.08
N ALA A 313 5.13 -13.53 -7.32
CA ALA A 313 4.39 -13.53 -8.57
C ALA A 313 5.20 -12.92 -9.73
N ASP A 314 6.14 -12.02 -9.42
CA ASP A 314 7.02 -11.39 -10.42
C ASP A 314 8.26 -12.24 -10.72
N VAL A 315 8.56 -13.26 -9.92
CA VAL A 315 9.63 -14.22 -10.22
C VAL A 315 9.08 -15.31 -11.15
N ALA A 316 9.44 -15.29 -12.43
CA ALA A 316 9.05 -16.37 -13.34
C ALA A 316 9.69 -17.72 -12.95
N GLY A 317 10.92 -17.69 -12.43
CA GLY A 317 11.69 -18.85 -11.99
C GLY A 317 13.09 -18.42 -11.56
N CYS A 318 13.93 -19.39 -11.23
CA CYS A 318 15.36 -19.18 -11.02
C CYS A 318 16.13 -20.04 -12.01
N GLU A 319 17.03 -19.42 -12.75
CA GLU A 319 17.94 -20.10 -13.67
C GLU A 319 19.37 -19.89 -13.17
N ILE A 320 20.18 -20.95 -13.20
CA ILE A 320 21.62 -20.88 -12.91
C ILE A 320 22.30 -20.54 -14.24
N GLU A 321 22.88 -19.35 -14.34
CA GLU A 321 23.77 -18.99 -15.45
C GLU A 321 25.23 -19.18 -15.00
N ASP A 322 25.97 -20.03 -15.71
CA ASP A 322 27.43 -20.28 -15.55
C ASP A 322 28.28 -19.09 -16.06
#